data_AF-A0A4P9YCH2-F1
#
_entry.id   AF-A0A4P9YCH2-F1
#
_cell.length_a   1.000
_cell.length_b   1.000
_cell.length_c   1.000
_cell.angle_alpha   90.00
_cell.angle_beta   90.00
_cell.angle_gamma   90.00
#
_symmetry.space_group_name_H-M   'P 1'
#
loop_
_entity.id
_entity.type
_entity.pdbx_description
1 polymer ?
#
loop_
_entity_poly.entity_id
_entity_poly.type
_entity_poly.pdbx_seq_one_letter_code
_entity_poly.pdbx_strand_id
1 'polypeptide(L)'
;MHWLNDFFETVIHTLLYVRQIYPQNLFQKRKKYHVPVYMSRHPELNQYVLSILLALEPWLHDSKLRKLVLVVLDQDTNTPIEKFVFQIHG
;
A
#
# COMPACT_ATOMS: atom_id res chain seq x y z
N MET A 1 -11.81 11.19 6.83
CA MET A 1 -11.64 9.80 6.36
C MET A 1 -10.81 9.66 5.08
N HIS A 2 -10.94 10.58 4.11
CA HIS A 2 -10.13 10.59 2.88
C HIS A 2 -8.60 10.52 3.09
N TRP A 3 -8.08 11.07 4.17
CA TRP A 3 -6.63 11.08 4.46
C TRP A 3 -6.06 9.68 4.70
N LEU A 4 -6.85 8.74 5.24
CA LEU A 4 -6.37 7.39 5.55
C LEU A 4 -6.26 6.55 4.26
N ASN A 5 -7.19 6.74 3.31
CA ASN A 5 -7.09 6.15 1.98
C ASN A 5 -5.85 6.64 1.24
N ASP A 6 -5.63 7.96 1.22
CA ASP A 6 -4.43 8.58 0.62
C ASP A 6 -3.15 8.06 1.27
N PHE A 7 -3.15 7.86 2.60
CA PHE A 7 -2.04 7.27 3.33
C PHE A 7 -1.78 5.82 2.92
N PHE A 8 -2.80 4.97 2.92
CA PHE A 8 -2.64 3.56 2.53
C PHE A 8 -2.20 3.42 1.08
N GLU A 9 -2.77 4.19 0.16
CA GLU A 9 -2.34 4.22 -1.24
C GLU A 9 -0.83 4.52 -1.33
N THR A 10 -0.41 5.60 -0.67
CA THR A 10 0.98 6.07 -0.70
C THR A 10 1.94 5.05 -0.11
N VAL A 11 1.57 4.44 1.01
CA VAL A 11 2.41 3.46 1.70
C VAL A 11 2.49 2.15 0.91
N ILE A 12 1.38 1.66 0.36
CA ILE A 12 1.37 0.46 -0.48
C ILE A 12 2.33 0.65 -1.66
N HIS A 13 2.22 1.75 -2.42
CA HIS A 13 3.13 2.00 -3.54
C HIS A 13 4.59 2.15 -3.11
N THR A 14 4.84 2.89 -2.02
CA THR A 14 6.19 3.11 -1.52
C THR A 14 6.82 1.78 -1.08
N LEU A 15 6.05 0.89 -0.47
CA LEU A 15 6.52 -0.41 0.00
C LEU A 15 6.86 -1.35 -1.16
N LEU A 16 6.00 -1.40 -2.17
CA LEU A 16 6.26 -2.16 -3.40
C LEU A 16 7.55 -1.71 -4.09
N TYR A 17 7.83 -0.39 -4.06
CA TYR A 17 9.07 0.17 -4.59
C TYR A 17 10.30 -0.18 -3.73
N VAL A 18 10.25 0.13 -2.43
CA VAL A 18 11.41 -0.03 -1.52
C VAL A 18 11.81 -1.49 -1.37
N ARG A 19 10.83 -2.40 -1.34
CA ARG A 19 11.07 -3.85 -1.29
C ARG A 19 11.33 -4.48 -2.65
N GLN A 20 11.35 -3.68 -3.72
CA GLN A 20 11.64 -4.13 -5.08
C GLN A 20 10.73 -5.28 -5.53
N ILE A 21 9.47 -5.28 -5.06
CA ILE A 21 8.46 -6.27 -5.46
C ILE A 21 8.09 -6.07 -6.94
N TYR A 22 8.15 -4.83 -7.41
CA TYR A 22 7.99 -4.47 -8.80
C TYR A 22 9.23 -3.74 -9.32
N PRO A 23 9.54 -3.84 -10.63
CA PRO A 23 10.64 -3.10 -11.23
C PRO A 23 10.57 -1.60 -10.94
N GLN A 24 11.69 -1.02 -10.50
CA GLN A 24 11.75 0.37 -10.06
C GLN A 24 11.39 1.39 -11.15
N ASN A 25 11.61 1.05 -12.43
CA ASN A 25 11.23 1.88 -13.58
C ASN A 25 9.70 2.04 -13.75
N LEU A 26 8.89 1.24 -13.05
CA LEU A 26 7.43 1.39 -13.01
C LEU A 26 6.97 2.48 -12.04
N PHE A 27 7.89 3.11 -11.30
CA PHE A 27 7.58 4.11 -10.29
C PHE A 27 8.14 5.48 -10.67
N GLN A 28 7.53 6.51 -10.08
CA GLN A 28 7.97 7.89 -10.19
C GLN A 28 8.01 8.52 -8.80
N LYS A 29 9.02 9.37 -8.58
CA LYS A 29 9.14 10.14 -7.34
C LYS A 29 8.04 11.20 -7.30
N ARG A 30 7.31 11.26 -6.19
CA ARG A 30 6.30 12.28 -5.88
C ARG A 30 6.62 12.89 -4.51
N LYS A 31 5.96 14.01 -4.17
CA LYS A 31 6.03 14.62 -2.85
C LYS A 31 4.67 14.47 -2.18
N LYS A 32 4.59 13.73 -1.09
CA LYS A 32 3.41 13.60 -0.23
C LYS A 32 3.86 13.75 1.23
N TYR A 33 3.04 14.34 2.08
CA TYR A 33 3.37 14.58 3.50
C TYR A 33 4.72 15.29 3.71
N HIS A 34 5.08 16.21 2.82
CA HIS A 34 6.37 16.92 2.80
C HIS A 34 7.62 16.04 2.61
N VAL A 35 7.47 14.74 2.33
CA VAL A 35 8.57 13.81 2.08
C VAL A 35 8.53 13.26 0.65
N PRO A 36 9.68 12.83 0.09
CA PRO A 36 9.68 12.11 -1.17
C PRO A 36 9.07 10.72 -0.99
N VAL A 37 8.13 10.36 -1.86
CA VAL A 37 7.50 9.04 -1.94
C VAL A 37 7.58 8.49 -3.35
N TYR A 38 7.37 7.18 -3.52
CA TYR A 38 7.36 6.53 -4.83
C TYR A 38 5.96 6.01 -5.14
N MET A 39 5.42 6.45 -6.27
CA MET A 39 4.09 6.07 -6.73
C MET A 39 4.22 5.35 -8.07
N SER A 40 3.42 4.30 -8.29
CA SER A 40 3.43 3.60 -9.58
C SER A 40 2.85 4.48 -10.69
N ARG A 41 3.41 4.35 -11.89
CA ARG A 41 2.87 4.89 -13.15
C ARG A 41 2.32 3.80 -14.06
N HIS A 42 2.36 2.54 -13.63
CA HIS A 42 1.85 1.41 -14.41
C HIS A 42 0.33 1.26 -14.20
N PRO A 43 -0.50 1.30 -15.26
CA PRO A 43 -1.95 1.29 -15.13
C PRO A 43 -2.49 0.07 -14.36
N GLU A 44 -2.02 -1.14 -14.66
CA GLU A 44 -2.54 -2.36 -14.01
C GLU A 44 -2.17 -2.42 -12.54
N LEU A 45 -0.97 -1.95 -12.17
CA LEU A 45 -0.54 -1.92 -10.78
C LEU A 45 -1.36 -0.89 -9.99
N ASN A 46 -1.63 0.27 -10.60
CA ASN A 46 -2.48 1.28 -9.99
C ASN A 46 -3.91 0.77 -9.81
N GLN A 47 -4.43 0.03 -10.79
CA GLN A 47 -5.76 -0.58 -10.69
C GLN A 47 -5.83 -1.64 -9.59
N TYR A 48 -4.76 -2.44 -9.42
CA TYR A 48 -4.67 -3.40 -8.33
C TYR A 48 -4.63 -2.73 -6.96
N VAL A 49 -3.83 -1.67 -6.79
CA VAL A 49 -3.81 -0.92 -5.51
C VAL A 49 -5.16 -0.25 -5.26
N LEU A 50 -5.80 0.30 -6.29
CA LEU A 50 -7.14 0.89 -6.18
C LEU A 50 -8.18 -0.13 -5.71
N SER A 51 -8.15 -1.37 -6.22
CA SER A 51 -9.12 -2.40 -5.78
C SER A 51 -8.96 -2.74 -4.30
N ILE A 52 -7.72 -2.74 -3.78
CA ILE A 52 -7.46 -2.89 -2.35
C ILE A 52 -8.09 -1.73 -1.56
N LEU A 53 -7.90 -0.48 -1.99
CA LEU A 53 -8.44 0.69 -1.29
C LEU A 53 -9.97 0.68 -1.28
N LEU A 54 -10.61 0.33 -2.40
CA LEU A 54 -12.06 0.19 -2.49
C LEU A 54 -12.58 -0.91 -1.55
N ALA A 55 -11.85 -2.01 -1.39
CA ALA A 55 -12.21 -3.05 -0.43
C ALA A 55 -12.12 -2.58 1.04
N LEU A 56 -11.22 -1.65 1.34
CA LEU A 56 -11.07 -1.07 2.68
C LEU A 56 -12.12 0.00 2.99
N GLU A 57 -12.66 0.68 1.98
CA GLU A 57 -13.53 1.85 2.12
C GLU A 57 -14.74 1.63 3.05
N PRO A 58 -15.52 0.54 2.98
CA PRO A 58 -16.65 0.31 3.88
C PRO A 58 -16.22 0.16 5.34
N TRP A 59 -15.08 -0.49 5.58
CA TRP A 59 -14.57 -0.69 6.94
C TRP A 59 -13.98 0.58 7.54
N LEU A 60 -13.42 1.43 6.70
CA LEU A 60 -12.97 2.76 7.11
C LEU A 60 -14.16 3.65 7.43
N HIS A 61 -15.21 3.60 6.62
CA HIS A 61 -16.44 4.37 6.81
C HIS A 61 -17.08 4.13 8.16
N ASP A 62 -17.18 2.87 8.54
CA ASP A 62 -17.79 2.49 9.80
C ASP A 62 -16.82 2.50 10.99
N SER A 63 -15.58 2.98 10.81
CA SER A 63 -14.51 2.90 11.82
C SER A 63 -14.26 1.47 12.35
N LYS A 64 -14.50 0.47 11.50
CA LYS A 64 -14.38 -0.97 11.79
C LYS A 64 -13.00 -1.53 11.45
N LEU A 65 -12.23 -0.86 10.59
CA LEU A 65 -10.89 -1.30 10.27
C LEU A 65 -9.96 -1.11 11.48
N ARG A 66 -9.59 -2.21 12.14
CA ARG A 66 -8.67 -2.19 13.30
C ARG A 66 -7.21 -2.42 12.91
N LYS A 67 -6.98 -3.19 11.85
CA LYS A 67 -5.63 -3.60 11.45
C LYS A 67 -5.58 -3.87 9.95
N LEU A 68 -4.56 -3.35 9.29
CA LEU A 68 -4.17 -3.70 7.93
C LEU A 68 -2.78 -4.36 8.00
N VAL A 69 -2.62 -5.52 7.36
CA VAL A 69 -1.34 -6.23 7.34
C VAL A 69 -0.94 -6.48 5.89
N LEU A 70 0.21 -5.95 5.48
CA LEU A 70 0.84 -6.31 4.21
C LEU A 70 1.90 -7.36 4.48
N VAL A 71 1.82 -8.49 3.79
CA VAL A 71 2.76 -9.60 3.94
C VAL A 71 3.54 -9.75 2.65
N VAL A 72 4.87 -9.76 2.76
CA VAL A 72 5.76 -10.13 1.66
C VAL A 72 6.06 -11.61 1.81
N LEU A 73 5.84 -12.37 0.74
CA LEU A 73 6.11 -13.80 0.67
C LEU A 73 7.39 -14.04 -0.13
N ASP A 74 8.12 -15.08 0.25
CA ASP A 74 9.16 -15.66 -0.59
C ASP A 74 8.53 -16.27 -1.85
N GLN A 75 9.14 -16.02 -3.01
CA GLN A 75 8.56 -16.39 -4.31
C GLN A 75 8.54 -17.91 -4.53
N ASP A 76 9.54 -18.63 -4.02
CA ASP A 76 9.69 -20.05 -4.27
C ASP A 76 8.91 -20.90 -3.26
N THR A 77 8.95 -20.50 -2.00
CA THR A 77 8.38 -21.26 -0.88
C THR A 77 6.99 -20.79 -0.46
N ASN A 78 6.54 -19.61 -0.92
CA ASN A 78 5.32 -18.94 -0.45
C ASN A 78 5.28 -18.70 1.07
N THR A 79 6.43 -18.67 1.73
CA THR A 79 6.51 -18.44 3.17
C THR A 79 6.62 -16.94 3.48
N PRO A 80 6.02 -16.45 4.58
CA PRO A 80 6.12 -15.04 4.96
C PRO A 80 7.56 -14.65 5.32
N ILE A 81 8.14 -13.70 4.58
CA ILE A 81 9.46 -13.14 4.86
C ILE A 81 9.37 -11.82 5.62
N GLU A 82 8.32 -11.04 5.40
CA GLU A 82 8.14 -9.76 6.06
C GLU A 82 6.67 -9.42 6.27
N LYS A 83 6.35 -8.70 7.35
CA LYS A 83 5.01 -8.24 7.68
C LYS A 83 5.02 -6.77 8.09
N PHE A 84 4.22 -5.97 7.42
CA PHE A 84 3.99 -4.57 7.77
C PHE A 84 2.60 -4.43 8.36
N VAL A 85 2.55 -4.09 9.65
CA VAL A 85 1.31 -4.07 10.43
C VAL A 85 0.93 -2.62 10.72
N PHE A 86 -0.21 -2.19 10.21
CA PHE A 86 -0.81 -0.89 10.48
C PHE A 86 -1.96 -1.10 11.45
N GLN A 87 -1.80 -0.62 12.68
CA GLN A 87 -2.85 -0.64 13.69
C GLN A 87 -3.57 0.70 13.70
N ILE A 88 -4.89 0.65 13.55
CA ILE A 88 -5.72 1.85 13.49
C ILE A 88 -6.41 1.99 14.84
N HIS A 89 -6.04 3.05 15.54
CA HIS A 89 -6.64 3.45 16.80
C HIS A 89 -7.69 4.52 16.45
N GLY A 90 -8.94 4.23 16.78
CA GLY A 90 -10.08 5.14 16.65
C GLY A 90 -10.45 5.71 17.99
#